data_AF-A0A9W8YP80-F1
#
_entry.id   AF-A0A9W8YP80-F1
#
_cell.length_a   1.000
_cell.length_b   1.000
_cell.length_c   1.000
_cell.angle_alpha   90.00
_cell.angle_beta   90.00
_cell.angle_gamma   90.00
#
_symmetry.space_group_name_H-M   'P 1'
#
loop_
_entity.id
_entity.type
_entity.pdbx_description
1 polymer ?
#
loop_
_entity_poly.entity_id
_entity_poly.type
_entity_poly.pdbx_seq_one_letter_code
_entity_poly.pdbx_strand_id
1 'polypeptide(L)'
;MDLPQKKKNIVIIGGGVIGSTTAYYLTRHPKFNPSLHSITLLEATSIAAGASGKSGGLLALWAYPECLVPLSYRLHRELAEQYGGDQKWGYRQVKCGTIGAVVKNTDLGASKAAKENAQAKTPAAAPGMSALQATEIESSHNSVETSAIQTSEATAAAPLPGTRFVPDTDAQATSPKPQPETSNIVGAHTNGTTPQFTQSSFAPIPGSAPTLERASISSVSDRDKTVEERVDDTNHIGSSETKLENNKKEWEKLPKQDTAATSLLGASTLPADLDWIESEFIQYYEEMGRTGFTETAQVHPLHFTTAIAELARSAGVDFRTGAKVTNFTTSCSTSPDLKVVEYVDRNNGDAINSIGGVTDVIVTAGPWTGKLLPRSKIEGLRAHSVVYEADVSPYAVFTDIQLPGDYVPQHRARAGQKRKHRGNVDPEVYARPFGEVYACGEPDKDIPLPDTADQVQTDQGQCDDLTAYLGTISPVLAAAPVKAKQACYIPQHIRFGKERGALIGPTATPGIWIAAGHTCWGIQNGPATGFLMAEFIFDGEAKAAEIDTLHPAKFKV
;
A
#
# COMPACT_ATOMS: atom_id res chain seq x y z
N MET A 1 -18.63 38.84 16.62
CA MET A 1 -19.39 37.70 17.15
C MET A 1 -19.23 36.58 16.15
N ASP A 2 -18.55 35.51 16.52
CA ASP A 2 -18.52 34.31 15.67
C ASP A 2 -19.94 33.73 15.63
N LEU A 3 -20.41 33.43 14.42
CA LEU A 3 -21.71 32.77 14.24
C LEU A 3 -21.69 31.43 14.98
N PRO A 4 -22.79 31.03 15.64
CA PRO A 4 -22.85 29.76 16.34
C PRO A 4 -22.58 28.62 15.35
N GLN A 5 -21.67 27.74 15.75
CA GLN A 5 -21.24 26.65 14.90
C GLN A 5 -22.38 25.65 14.66
N LYS A 6 -22.63 25.28 13.40
CA LYS A 6 -23.67 24.31 13.04
C LYS A 6 -23.29 22.90 13.51
N LYS A 7 -24.25 22.19 14.10
CA LYS A 7 -24.12 20.75 14.41
C LYS A 7 -23.85 19.97 13.11
N LYS A 8 -22.96 18.99 13.17
CA LYS A 8 -22.64 18.12 12.02
C LYS A 8 -22.71 16.66 12.41
N ASN A 9 -23.27 15.84 11.53
CA ASN A 9 -23.22 14.39 11.62
C ASN A 9 -22.60 13.89 10.32
N ILE A 10 -21.34 13.46 10.40
CA ILE A 10 -20.50 13.19 9.25
C ILE A 10 -20.36 11.67 9.10
N VAL A 11 -20.74 11.13 7.94
CA VAL A 11 -20.52 9.72 7.62
C VAL A 11 -19.46 9.61 6.53
N ILE A 12 -18.40 8.85 6.81
CA ILE A 12 -17.33 8.54 5.86
C ILE A 12 -17.55 7.11 5.38
N ILE A 13 -17.54 6.91 4.06
CA ILE A 13 -17.72 5.59 3.45
C ILE A 13 -16.38 5.12 2.89
N GLY A 14 -15.86 4.03 3.43
CA GLY A 14 -14.56 3.43 3.07
C GLY A 14 -13.50 3.61 4.16
N GLY A 15 -12.90 2.50 4.60
CA GLY A 15 -11.83 2.41 5.60
C GLY A 15 -10.43 2.29 4.99
N GLY A 16 -10.27 2.74 3.74
CA GLY A 16 -8.95 2.86 3.11
C GLY A 16 -8.16 4.06 3.64
N VAL A 17 -6.99 4.30 3.05
CA VAL A 17 -6.10 5.40 3.46
C VAL A 17 -6.80 6.77 3.38
N ILE A 18 -7.59 7.03 2.33
CA ILE A 18 -8.30 8.30 2.15
C ILE A 18 -9.35 8.52 3.26
N GLY A 19 -10.17 7.51 3.54
CA GLY A 19 -11.19 7.61 4.59
C GLY A 19 -10.58 7.73 5.99
N SER A 20 -9.51 6.98 6.26
CA SER A 20 -8.80 7.00 7.54
C SER A 20 -8.11 8.34 7.79
N THR A 21 -7.42 8.91 6.78
CA THR A 21 -6.82 10.25 6.91
C THR A 21 -7.88 11.34 6.99
N THR A 22 -9.00 11.22 6.27
CA THR A 22 -10.13 12.15 6.38
C THR A 22 -10.69 12.17 7.81
N ALA A 23 -10.95 11.00 8.40
CA ALA A 23 -11.40 10.90 9.79
C ALA A 23 -10.39 11.50 10.77
N TYR A 24 -9.10 11.21 10.57
CA TYR A 24 -8.00 11.75 11.38
C TYR A 24 -7.95 13.28 11.34
N TYR A 25 -7.98 13.90 10.15
CA TYR A 25 -7.88 15.35 10.03
C TYR A 25 -9.16 16.07 10.42
N LEU A 26 -10.34 15.48 10.21
CA LEU A 26 -11.60 16.05 10.68
C LEU A 26 -11.59 16.23 12.20
N THR A 27 -11.12 15.24 12.97
CA THR A 27 -11.06 15.33 14.45
C THR A 27 -10.02 16.32 14.97
N ARG A 28 -9.08 16.76 14.12
CA ARG A 28 -7.98 17.67 14.47
C ARG A 28 -8.15 19.06 13.87
N HIS A 29 -9.22 19.28 13.12
CA HIS A 29 -9.52 20.59 12.58
C HIS A 29 -9.84 21.57 13.72
N PRO A 30 -9.39 22.83 13.70
CA PRO A 30 -9.65 23.80 14.80
C PRO A 30 -11.12 24.05 15.09
N LYS A 31 -11.98 23.87 14.08
CA LYS A 31 -13.44 23.95 14.23
C LYS A 31 -14.07 22.64 14.70
N PHE A 32 -13.35 21.54 14.86
CA PHE A 32 -13.98 20.32 15.33
C PHE A 32 -14.35 20.45 16.82
N ASN A 33 -15.64 20.37 17.13
CA ASN A 33 -16.15 20.31 18.49
C ASN A 33 -16.89 18.97 18.71
N PRO A 34 -16.37 18.06 19.56
CA PRO A 34 -17.01 16.75 19.79
C PRO A 34 -18.37 16.84 20.50
N SER A 35 -18.73 17.97 21.09
CA SER A 35 -20.09 18.20 21.62
C SER A 35 -21.11 18.56 20.53
N LEU A 36 -20.63 19.03 19.37
CA LEU A 36 -21.46 19.46 18.24
C LEU A 36 -21.33 18.55 17.01
N HIS A 37 -20.30 17.71 16.94
CA HIS A 37 -19.99 16.94 15.75
C HIS A 37 -19.79 15.47 16.08
N SER A 38 -20.40 14.61 15.28
CA SER A 38 -20.17 13.17 15.28
C SER A 38 -19.58 12.74 13.95
N ILE A 39 -18.69 11.75 13.99
CA ILE A 39 -18.10 11.13 12.81
C ILE A 39 -18.28 9.62 12.92
N THR A 40 -18.90 9.02 11.91
CA THR A 40 -18.97 7.56 11.75
C THR A 40 -18.27 7.16 10.46
N LEU A 41 -17.37 6.17 10.53
CA LEU A 41 -16.76 5.56 9.35
C LEU A 41 -17.34 4.17 9.14
N LEU A 42 -17.87 3.92 7.93
CA LEU A 42 -18.44 2.64 7.52
C LEU A 42 -17.49 1.96 6.52
N GLU A 43 -17.00 0.77 6.86
CA GLU A 43 -16.15 -0.06 6.02
C GLU A 43 -16.81 -1.43 5.82
N ALA A 44 -16.97 -1.84 4.55
CA ALA A 44 -17.66 -3.08 4.20
C ALA A 44 -16.91 -4.34 4.68
N THR A 45 -15.61 -4.24 4.92
CA THR A 45 -14.72 -5.34 5.24
C THR A 45 -13.93 -5.04 6.52
N SER A 46 -12.60 -4.96 6.43
CA SER A 46 -11.69 -4.47 7.46
C SER A 46 -10.93 -3.25 6.95
N ILE A 47 -10.35 -2.48 7.88
CA ILE A 47 -9.52 -1.31 7.55
C ILE A 47 -8.36 -1.75 6.65
N ALA A 48 -8.13 -0.98 5.58
CA ALA A 48 -7.06 -1.23 4.60
C ALA A 48 -7.14 -2.57 3.83
N ALA A 49 -8.30 -3.25 3.75
CA ALA A 49 -8.41 -4.57 3.09
C ALA A 49 -8.08 -4.60 1.57
N GLY A 50 -8.15 -3.44 0.90
CA GLY A 50 -7.87 -3.28 -0.52
C GLY A 50 -6.45 -2.78 -0.82
N ALA A 51 -6.32 -1.93 -1.84
CA ALA A 51 -5.03 -1.36 -2.27
C ALA A 51 -4.29 -0.59 -1.15
N SER A 52 -5.02 -0.05 -0.17
CA SER A 52 -4.43 0.66 0.98
C SER A 52 -3.63 -0.26 1.92
N GLY A 53 -3.82 -1.57 1.90
CA GLY A 53 -3.00 -2.52 2.66
C GLY A 53 -2.03 -3.33 1.79
N LYS A 54 -2.33 -3.44 0.49
CA LYS A 54 -1.70 -4.39 -0.45
C LYS A 54 -0.78 -3.74 -1.49
N SER A 55 -0.27 -2.54 -1.24
CA SER A 55 0.59 -1.80 -2.17
C SER A 55 2.06 -1.71 -1.70
N GLY A 56 2.91 -1.12 -2.54
CA GLY A 56 4.35 -0.93 -2.28
C GLY A 56 4.69 0.24 -1.34
N GLY A 57 3.78 1.21 -1.20
CA GLY A 57 3.90 2.31 -0.22
C GLY A 57 4.95 3.38 -0.53
N LEU A 58 5.37 3.49 -1.81
CA LEU A 58 6.28 4.54 -2.27
C LEU A 58 5.64 5.93 -2.14
N LEU A 59 6.44 6.86 -1.65
CA LEU A 59 6.18 8.29 -1.57
C LEU A 59 7.22 9.00 -2.42
N ALA A 60 6.81 9.89 -3.31
CA ALA A 60 7.74 10.57 -4.22
C ALA A 60 7.29 11.99 -4.53
N LEU A 61 8.22 12.95 -4.52
CA LEU A 61 7.93 14.34 -4.92
C LEU A 61 7.58 14.49 -6.42
N TRP A 62 7.91 13.49 -7.23
CA TRP A 62 7.55 13.39 -8.65
C TRP A 62 6.27 12.58 -8.91
N ALA A 63 5.56 12.13 -7.86
CA ALA A 63 4.25 11.50 -8.02
C ALA A 63 3.20 12.47 -8.56
N TYR A 64 1.99 11.98 -8.85
CA TYR A 64 0.89 12.79 -9.37
C TYR A 64 -0.42 12.59 -8.56
N PRO A 65 -1.37 13.54 -8.62
CA PRO A 65 -1.27 14.85 -9.28
C PRO A 65 -0.36 15.81 -8.51
N GLU A 66 0.42 16.61 -9.25
CA GLU A 66 1.43 17.52 -8.69
C GLU A 66 0.86 18.51 -7.66
N CYS A 67 -0.42 18.90 -7.79
CA CYS A 67 -1.07 19.80 -6.85
C CYS A 67 -1.24 19.22 -5.43
N LEU A 68 -1.23 17.90 -5.25
CA LEU A 68 -1.34 17.26 -3.93
C LEU A 68 0.02 16.90 -3.34
N VAL A 69 1.00 16.62 -4.20
CA VAL A 69 2.21 15.89 -3.84
C VAL A 69 3.08 16.63 -2.81
N PRO A 70 3.37 17.94 -2.95
CA PRO A 70 4.16 18.66 -1.95
C PRO A 70 3.50 18.67 -0.56
N LEU A 71 2.18 18.88 -0.51
CA LEU A 71 1.42 18.83 0.74
C LEU A 71 1.49 17.44 1.35
N SER A 72 1.19 16.40 0.56
CA SER A 72 1.07 15.05 1.08
C SER A 72 2.41 14.46 1.53
N TYR A 73 3.49 14.71 0.77
CA TYR A 73 4.83 14.26 1.11
C TYR A 73 5.30 14.88 2.44
N ARG A 74 5.04 16.18 2.64
CA ARG A 74 5.30 16.86 3.91
C ARG A 74 4.48 16.28 5.05
N LEU A 75 3.17 16.07 4.85
CA LEU A 75 2.29 15.53 5.90
C LEU A 75 2.68 14.10 6.31
N HIS A 76 3.14 13.25 5.38
CA HIS A 76 3.68 11.92 5.74
C HIS A 76 4.86 12.03 6.71
N ARG A 77 5.80 12.95 6.45
CA ARG A 77 6.93 13.21 7.35
C ARG A 77 6.46 13.73 8.71
N GLU A 78 5.58 14.72 8.73
CA GLU A 78 5.06 15.32 9.98
C GLU A 78 4.32 14.27 10.83
N LEU A 79 3.48 13.42 10.22
CA LEU A 79 2.81 12.33 10.91
C LEU A 79 3.81 11.33 11.49
N ALA A 80 4.88 11.02 10.76
CA ALA A 80 5.91 10.12 11.24
C ALA A 80 6.69 10.70 12.42
N GLU A 81 7.11 11.96 12.33
CA GLU A 81 7.77 12.69 13.41
C GLU A 81 6.89 12.78 14.66
N GLN A 82 5.60 13.07 14.48
CA GLN A 82 4.68 13.26 15.60
C GLN A 82 4.38 11.96 16.36
N TYR A 83 4.33 10.81 15.69
CA TYR A 83 3.82 9.57 16.28
C TYR A 83 4.82 8.41 16.31
N GLY A 84 6.07 8.62 15.93
CA GLY A 84 7.08 7.55 15.82
C GLY A 84 6.77 6.61 14.66
N GLY A 85 6.51 7.20 13.48
CA GLY A 85 6.10 6.49 12.28
C GLY A 85 7.19 5.60 11.67
N ASP A 86 8.45 5.88 11.97
CA ASP A 86 9.60 5.02 11.65
C ASP A 86 9.44 3.64 12.27
N GLN A 87 9.00 3.56 13.54
CA GLN A 87 8.75 2.29 14.22
C GLN A 87 7.37 1.71 13.90
N LYS A 88 6.33 2.55 13.86
CA LYS A 88 4.94 2.08 13.75
C LYS A 88 4.56 1.64 12.34
N TRP A 89 5.00 2.36 11.31
CA TRP A 89 4.67 2.05 9.92
C TRP A 89 5.87 2.14 8.99
N GLY A 90 7.08 2.16 9.54
CA GLY A 90 8.30 2.06 8.76
C GLY A 90 8.55 3.28 7.88
N TYR A 91 8.13 4.48 8.28
CA TYR A 91 8.47 5.69 7.53
C TYR A 91 9.98 5.83 7.43
N ARG A 92 10.51 5.83 6.21
CA ARG A 92 11.94 5.99 5.93
C ARG A 92 12.15 6.61 4.57
N GLN A 93 13.34 7.19 4.38
CA GLN A 93 13.82 7.50 3.04
C GLN A 93 14.14 6.18 2.30
N VAL A 94 13.90 6.17 0.99
CA VAL A 94 14.23 5.05 0.11
C VAL A 94 14.89 5.58 -1.13
N LYS A 95 15.78 4.81 -1.73
CA LYS A 95 16.31 5.14 -3.06
C LYS A 95 15.36 4.61 -4.13
N CYS A 96 15.30 5.30 -5.25
CA CYS A 96 14.42 4.93 -6.35
C CYS A 96 15.19 4.92 -7.66
N GLY A 97 14.99 3.90 -8.49
CA GLY A 97 15.65 3.83 -9.78
C GLY A 97 14.96 2.92 -10.77
N THR A 98 15.27 3.14 -12.04
CA THR A 98 14.88 2.27 -13.15
C THR A 98 16.06 1.42 -13.57
N ILE A 99 15.82 0.12 -13.82
CA ILE A 99 16.83 -0.80 -14.34
C ILE A 99 16.37 -1.42 -15.66
N GLY A 100 17.28 -1.49 -16.62
CA GLY A 100 17.12 -2.32 -17.81
C GLY A 100 17.96 -3.59 -17.69
N ALA A 101 17.34 -4.75 -17.88
CA ALA A 101 17.99 -6.05 -17.79
C ALA A 101 17.80 -6.87 -19.07
N VAL A 102 18.83 -7.60 -19.49
CA VAL A 102 18.75 -8.55 -20.60
C VAL A 102 19.21 -9.92 -20.13
N VAL A 103 18.29 -10.88 -20.13
CA VAL A 103 18.53 -12.25 -19.68
C VAL A 103 18.67 -13.17 -20.91
N LYS A 104 19.74 -13.96 -20.97
CA LYS A 104 20.00 -14.94 -22.04
C LYS A 104 19.73 -16.37 -21.57
N ASN A 105 19.56 -17.30 -22.51
CA ASN A 105 19.34 -18.72 -22.19
C ASN A 105 20.50 -19.37 -21.43
N THR A 106 21.73 -18.89 -21.63
CA THR A 106 22.93 -19.31 -20.87
C THR A 106 22.79 -19.02 -19.37
N ASP A 107 22.17 -17.90 -19.05
CA ASP A 107 22.13 -17.34 -17.70
C ASP A 107 21.13 -18.12 -16.83
N LEU A 108 20.03 -18.54 -17.46
CA LEU A 108 19.02 -19.43 -16.86
C LEU A 108 19.57 -20.81 -16.51
N GLY A 109 20.51 -21.32 -17.32
CA GLY A 109 21.18 -22.61 -17.09
C GLY A 109 22.16 -22.58 -15.92
N ALA A 110 22.93 -21.50 -15.79
CA ALA A 110 23.87 -21.30 -14.68
C ALA A 110 23.15 -21.15 -13.33
N SER A 111 22.02 -20.43 -13.29
CA SER A 111 21.18 -20.29 -12.10
C SER A 111 20.59 -21.64 -11.64
N LYS A 112 20.29 -22.54 -12.58
CA LYS A 112 19.80 -23.90 -12.29
C LYS A 112 20.89 -24.78 -11.65
N ALA A 113 22.10 -24.74 -12.20
CA ALA A 113 23.26 -25.46 -11.65
C ALA A 113 23.68 -24.91 -10.27
N ALA A 114 23.59 -23.60 -10.05
CA ALA A 114 23.86 -22.97 -8.76
C ALA A 114 22.83 -23.35 -7.69
N LYS A 115 21.53 -23.41 -8.05
CA LYS A 115 20.45 -23.87 -7.14
C LYS A 115 20.58 -25.34 -6.77
N GLU A 116 20.94 -26.21 -7.72
CA GLU A 116 21.20 -27.64 -7.45
C GLU A 116 22.42 -27.83 -6.54
N ASN A 117 23.48 -27.03 -6.71
CA ASN A 117 24.67 -27.08 -5.85
C ASN A 117 24.42 -26.51 -4.44
N ALA A 118 23.53 -25.53 -4.29
CA ALA A 118 23.13 -24.98 -2.99
C ALA A 118 22.24 -25.96 -2.21
N GLN A 119 21.31 -26.65 -2.88
CA GLN A 119 20.52 -27.73 -2.27
C GLN A 119 21.36 -28.96 -1.89
N ALA A 120 22.44 -29.26 -2.62
CA ALA A 120 23.36 -30.33 -2.29
C ALA A 120 24.27 -30.04 -1.07
N LYS A 121 24.33 -28.79 -0.60
CA LYS A 121 25.14 -28.36 0.55
C LYS A 121 24.35 -28.20 1.85
N THR A 122 23.03 -28.40 1.84
CA THR A 122 22.22 -28.47 3.06
C THR A 122 22.32 -29.89 3.65
N PRO A 123 22.67 -30.09 4.93
CA PRO A 123 22.75 -31.42 5.51
C PRO A 123 21.38 -32.09 5.43
N ALA A 124 21.34 -33.32 4.94
CA ALA A 124 20.12 -34.14 4.95
C ALA A 124 19.59 -34.25 6.38
N ALA A 125 18.33 -33.86 6.59
CA ALA A 125 17.62 -34.14 7.83
C ALA A 125 17.65 -35.65 8.11
N ALA A 126 18.03 -36.02 9.33
CA ALA A 126 18.13 -37.42 9.75
C ALA A 126 16.79 -38.16 9.58
N PRO A 127 16.80 -39.44 9.18
CA PRO A 127 15.58 -40.19 8.92
C PRO A 127 14.95 -40.75 10.22
N GLY A 128 13.68 -40.45 10.43
CA GLY A 128 12.79 -41.07 11.42
C GLY A 128 11.54 -40.20 11.62
N MET A 129 10.29 -40.65 11.61
CA MET A 129 9.66 -41.97 11.55
C MET A 129 8.40 -41.85 10.66
N SER A 130 7.96 -42.97 10.10
CA SER A 130 6.78 -43.11 9.25
C SER A 130 5.48 -42.72 9.95
N ALA A 131 4.57 -42.08 9.20
CA ALA A 131 3.16 -42.00 9.52
C ALA A 131 2.54 -43.40 9.55
N LEU A 132 1.93 -43.78 10.68
CA LEU A 132 0.85 -44.77 10.80
C LEU A 132 0.40 -44.78 12.27
N GLN A 133 -0.64 -44.01 12.59
CA GLN A 133 -1.71 -44.33 13.55
C GLN A 133 -2.62 -43.11 13.68
N ALA A 134 -3.66 -43.10 12.87
CA ALA A 134 -4.84 -42.27 13.06
C ALA A 134 -5.99 -43.23 13.34
N THR A 135 -6.43 -43.29 14.60
CA THR A 135 -7.82 -43.59 15.03
C THR A 135 -7.94 -43.46 16.54
N GLU A 136 -8.85 -42.57 16.96
CA GLU A 136 -9.77 -42.65 18.11
C GLU A 136 -9.24 -42.99 19.51
N ILE A 137 -9.50 -42.09 20.48
CA ILE A 137 -10.42 -42.35 21.63
C ILE A 137 -10.51 -41.12 22.56
N GLU A 138 -11.78 -40.77 22.84
CA GLU A 138 -12.37 -40.14 24.03
C GLU A 138 -12.16 -38.67 24.42
N SER A 139 -13.24 -37.93 24.14
CA SER A 139 -14.02 -37.11 25.08
C SER A 139 -13.81 -37.36 26.58
N SER A 140 -13.72 -36.28 27.37
CA SER A 140 -14.63 -36.09 28.51
C SER A 140 -14.55 -34.69 29.16
N HIS A 141 -15.74 -34.11 29.36
CA HIS A 141 -16.17 -33.17 30.41
C HIS A 141 -15.51 -31.77 30.46
N ASN A 142 -16.27 -30.67 30.48
CA ASN A 142 -17.37 -30.43 31.40
C ASN A 142 -18.42 -29.44 30.85
N SER A 143 -19.70 -29.77 31.07
CA SER A 143 -20.88 -28.94 30.81
C SER A 143 -21.34 -28.33 32.12
N VAL A 144 -21.90 -27.10 32.11
CA VAL A 144 -22.97 -26.73 33.04
C VAL A 144 -24.05 -25.99 32.26
N GLU A 145 -25.25 -26.54 32.37
CA GLU A 145 -26.55 -26.19 31.81
C GLU A 145 -27.08 -24.83 32.32
N THR A 146 -28.02 -24.18 31.65
CA THR A 146 -29.48 -24.39 31.74
C THR A 146 -30.14 -23.26 30.92
N SER A 147 -31.34 -23.32 30.34
CA SER A 147 -32.41 -24.31 30.25
C SER A 147 -33.38 -23.80 29.17
N ALA A 148 -33.91 -24.70 28.34
CA ALA A 148 -34.95 -24.41 27.34
C ALA A 148 -36.36 -24.38 27.97
N ILE A 149 -37.26 -23.62 27.35
CA ILE A 149 -38.71 -23.87 27.39
C ILE A 149 -39.19 -24.01 25.94
N GLN A 150 -40.13 -24.94 25.78
CA GLN A 150 -40.50 -25.69 24.58
C GLN A 150 -41.88 -25.26 24.05
N THR A 151 -42.22 -25.77 22.86
CA THR A 151 -43.56 -25.89 22.21
C THR A 151 -44.01 -24.67 21.37
N SER A 152 -44.67 -24.78 20.20
CA SER A 152 -45.41 -25.87 19.54
C SER A 152 -45.56 -25.63 18.01
N GLU A 153 -45.85 -26.69 17.27
CA GLU A 153 -46.22 -26.76 15.84
C GLU A 153 -47.54 -26.04 15.47
N ALA A 154 -47.69 -25.65 14.19
CA ALA A 154 -48.96 -25.70 13.43
C ALA A 154 -48.78 -25.48 11.90
N THR A 155 -48.86 -26.58 11.15
CA THR A 155 -49.58 -26.84 9.86
C THR A 155 -49.91 -25.73 8.83
N ALA A 156 -49.41 -25.99 7.60
CA ALA A 156 -50.09 -26.08 6.28
C ALA A 156 -50.94 -24.92 5.70
N ALA A 157 -50.59 -24.47 4.48
CA ALA A 157 -51.46 -24.50 3.26
C ALA A 157 -50.80 -23.80 2.04
N ALA A 158 -50.84 -24.47 0.88
CA ALA A 158 -50.80 -23.89 -0.49
C ALA A 158 -52.24 -24.00 -1.07
N PRO A 159 -52.69 -23.34 -2.19
CA PRO A 159 -51.94 -23.11 -3.43
C PRO A 159 -52.22 -21.81 -4.25
N LEU A 160 -51.45 -21.68 -5.35
CA LEU A 160 -51.49 -20.82 -6.57
C LEU A 160 -52.91 -20.67 -7.22
N PRO A 161 -53.18 -19.79 -8.23
CA PRO A 161 -52.36 -19.34 -9.40
C PRO A 161 -52.47 -17.82 -9.71
N GLY A 162 -51.81 -17.16 -10.66
CA GLY A 162 -51.00 -17.46 -11.84
C GLY A 162 -51.32 -16.38 -12.88
N THR A 163 -50.32 -15.73 -13.48
CA THR A 163 -50.50 -14.94 -14.72
C THR A 163 -49.18 -14.80 -15.46
N ARG A 164 -49.19 -15.28 -16.71
CA ARG A 164 -48.18 -15.07 -17.76
C ARG A 164 -48.18 -13.60 -18.20
N PHE A 165 -47.02 -13.06 -18.54
CA PHE A 165 -46.88 -12.13 -19.67
C PHE A 165 -45.51 -12.29 -20.36
N VAL A 166 -45.53 -12.06 -21.66
CA VAL A 166 -44.60 -12.43 -22.74
C VAL A 166 -43.44 -11.42 -22.86
N PRO A 167 -42.22 -11.80 -23.30
CA PRO A 167 -41.22 -10.86 -23.77
C PRO A 167 -41.32 -10.67 -25.30
N ASP A 168 -41.40 -9.42 -25.74
CA ASP A 168 -41.33 -9.05 -27.16
C ASP A 168 -39.88 -8.77 -27.58
N THR A 169 -39.59 -9.18 -28.82
CA THR A 169 -38.29 -9.19 -29.51
C THR A 169 -38.06 -7.96 -30.40
N ASP A 170 -36.78 -7.60 -30.51
CA ASP A 170 -36.04 -7.05 -31.66
C ASP A 170 -36.49 -5.77 -32.40
N ALA A 171 -35.56 -4.82 -32.50
CA ALA A 171 -35.29 -4.07 -33.73
C ALA A 171 -33.83 -3.62 -33.82
N GLN A 172 -33.12 -4.14 -34.82
CA GLN A 172 -31.82 -3.69 -35.32
C GLN A 172 -31.97 -2.40 -36.15
N ALA A 173 -30.97 -1.51 -36.07
CA ALA A 173 -30.66 -0.56 -37.13
C ALA A 173 -29.15 -0.30 -37.18
N THR A 174 -28.62 -0.24 -38.41
CA THR A 174 -27.20 -0.30 -38.80
C THR A 174 -26.58 1.08 -39.06
N SER A 175 -25.34 1.26 -38.57
CA SER A 175 -24.12 1.98 -39.06
C SER A 175 -24.21 3.28 -39.92
N PRO A 176 -23.24 4.22 -39.81
CA PRO A 176 -21.90 4.03 -40.40
C PRO A 176 -20.68 4.53 -39.57
N LYS A 177 -19.52 3.94 -39.89
CA LYS A 177 -18.14 4.26 -39.44
C LYS A 177 -17.66 5.66 -39.85
N PRO A 178 -16.63 6.19 -39.16
CA PRO A 178 -15.56 6.94 -39.82
C PRO A 178 -14.17 6.28 -39.68
N GLN A 179 -13.33 6.53 -40.69
CA GLN A 179 -11.94 6.09 -40.88
C GLN A 179 -10.94 6.86 -39.99
N PRO A 180 -9.70 6.34 -39.83
CA PRO A 180 -8.68 6.96 -38.98
C PRO A 180 -7.92 8.07 -39.71
N GLU A 181 -7.81 9.25 -39.08
CA GLU A 181 -6.88 10.29 -39.50
C GLU A 181 -5.52 10.10 -38.83
N THR A 182 -4.49 10.03 -39.66
CA THR A 182 -3.08 10.13 -39.29
C THR A 182 -2.70 11.61 -39.11
N SER A 183 -2.02 11.95 -38.02
CA SER A 183 -1.18 13.16 -38.02
C SER A 183 0.02 13.01 -37.07
N ASN A 184 1.20 13.06 -37.68
CA ASN A 184 2.49 13.32 -37.06
C ASN A 184 2.56 14.80 -36.63
N ILE A 185 3.01 15.08 -35.42
CA ILE A 185 3.61 16.36 -34.99
C ILE A 185 4.64 15.98 -33.90
N VAL A 186 5.91 15.74 -34.23
CA VAL A 186 7.04 16.71 -34.32
C VAL A 186 7.10 17.66 -33.13
N GLY A 187 8.16 17.52 -32.34
CA GLY A 187 8.43 18.30 -31.16
C GLY A 187 8.56 19.80 -31.41
N ALA A 188 8.14 20.57 -30.41
CA ALA A 188 8.51 21.96 -30.26
C ALA A 188 9.04 22.15 -28.85
N HIS A 189 10.36 22.34 -28.78
CA HIS A 189 11.03 22.97 -27.65
C HIS A 189 10.48 24.38 -27.46
N THR A 190 10.11 24.73 -26.24
CA THR A 190 10.01 26.13 -25.82
C THR A 190 10.75 26.31 -24.50
N ASN A 191 11.77 27.16 -24.56
CA ASN A 191 12.48 27.70 -23.42
C ASN A 191 11.51 28.52 -22.55
N GLY A 192 11.53 28.30 -21.24
CA GLY A 192 10.70 29.01 -20.27
C GLY A 192 11.39 29.10 -18.91
N THR A 193 12.06 30.22 -18.73
CA THR A 193 12.65 30.86 -17.55
C THR A 193 12.11 30.42 -16.18
N THR A 194 13.05 30.09 -15.28
CA THR A 194 12.87 29.77 -13.85
C THR A 194 12.35 30.96 -13.04
N PRO A 195 11.29 30.80 -12.21
CA PRO A 195 11.00 31.74 -11.14
C PRO A 195 11.68 31.29 -9.82
N GLN A 196 12.38 32.23 -9.18
CA GLN A 196 12.93 32.08 -7.83
C GLN A 196 11.80 31.95 -6.79
N PHE A 197 11.81 30.87 -6.01
CA PHE A 197 10.95 30.73 -4.84
C PHE A 197 11.51 31.57 -3.68
N THR A 198 10.70 32.52 -3.21
CA THR A 198 10.92 33.22 -1.94
C THR A 198 10.26 32.42 -0.82
N GLN A 199 11.02 32.15 0.25
CA GLN A 199 10.51 31.52 1.47
C GLN A 199 9.52 32.45 2.16
N SER A 200 8.26 32.02 2.33
CA SER A 200 7.34 32.60 3.30
C SER A 200 7.20 31.64 4.49
N SER A 201 7.58 32.15 5.67
CA SER A 201 7.44 31.49 6.96
C SER A 201 5.98 31.53 7.41
N PHE A 202 5.38 30.38 7.70
CA PHE A 202 4.10 30.29 8.42
C PHE A 202 4.26 29.45 9.71
N ALA A 203 3.57 29.90 10.74
CA ALA A 203 3.75 29.53 12.15
C ALA A 203 3.30 28.09 12.47
N PRO A 204 3.90 27.45 13.50
CA PRO A 204 3.56 26.09 13.93
C PRO A 204 2.18 26.01 14.62
N ILE A 205 1.50 24.88 14.40
CA ILE A 205 0.23 24.49 15.02
C ILE A 205 0.47 24.15 16.52
N PRO A 206 -0.31 24.68 17.48
CA PRO A 206 -0.06 24.45 18.90
C PRO A 206 -0.72 23.19 19.47
N GLY A 207 0.04 22.47 20.30
CA GLY A 207 -0.45 21.90 21.57
C GLY A 207 -0.45 20.38 21.73
N SER A 208 0.56 19.83 22.42
CA SER A 208 0.43 19.12 23.72
C SER A 208 1.75 18.42 24.07
N ALA A 209 2.50 18.96 25.04
CA ALA A 209 3.70 18.33 25.60
C ALA A 209 3.47 18.03 27.09
N PRO A 210 3.83 16.85 27.61
CA PRO A 210 3.94 16.61 29.04
C PRO A 210 5.33 17.03 29.55
N THR A 211 5.32 17.70 30.69
CA THR A 211 6.46 18.25 31.42
C THR A 211 7.36 17.13 31.97
N LEU A 212 8.67 17.19 31.69
CA LEU A 212 9.70 16.48 32.45
C LEU A 212 10.86 17.43 32.75
N GLU A 213 11.15 17.59 34.05
CA GLU A 213 12.22 18.40 34.61
C GLU A 213 13.60 17.95 34.12
N ARG A 214 14.46 18.93 33.81
CA ARG A 214 15.86 18.73 33.45
C ARG A 214 16.72 19.20 34.63
N ALA A 215 17.48 18.28 35.23
CA ALA A 215 18.56 18.61 36.15
C ALA A 215 19.85 18.89 35.35
N SER A 216 20.47 20.02 35.70
CA SER A 216 21.66 20.62 35.11
C SER A 216 22.95 19.93 35.54
N ILE A 217 23.90 19.72 34.62
CA ILE A 217 25.34 19.70 34.96
C ILE A 217 26.11 20.46 33.88
N SER A 218 26.92 21.40 34.37
CA SER A 218 27.74 22.37 33.65
C SER A 218 29.11 21.82 33.24
N SER A 219 29.55 22.29 32.07
CA SER A 219 30.92 22.56 31.59
C SER A 219 32.09 22.45 32.57
N VAL A 220 33.22 21.86 32.12
CA VAL A 220 34.57 22.50 32.12
C VAL A 220 35.44 21.87 31.00
N SER A 221 36.25 22.75 30.40
CA SER A 221 37.15 22.72 29.26
C SER A 221 38.45 21.90 29.35
N ASP A 222 38.94 21.51 28.17
CA ASP A 222 40.32 21.47 27.63
C ASP A 222 41.53 21.31 28.56
N ARG A 223 42.39 20.33 28.22
CA ARG A 223 43.81 20.58 27.89
C ARG A 223 44.49 19.37 27.25
N ASP A 224 45.08 19.66 26.10
CA ASP A 224 46.09 18.91 25.36
C ASP A 224 47.31 18.49 26.21
N LYS A 225 47.87 17.31 25.89
CA LYS A 225 49.32 17.08 25.75
C LYS A 225 49.61 15.65 25.25
N THR A 226 50.21 15.58 24.07
CA THR A 226 50.99 14.48 23.52
C THR A 226 52.30 14.29 24.30
N VAL A 227 52.82 13.05 24.36
CA VAL A 227 54.22 12.63 24.07
C VAL A 227 54.37 11.11 24.30
N GLU A 228 55.12 10.51 23.38
CA GLU A 228 55.45 9.10 23.15
C GLU A 228 56.32 8.39 24.22
N GLU A 229 56.29 7.06 24.10
CA GLU A 229 57.35 6.05 24.37
C GLU A 229 58.18 6.10 25.67
N ARG A 230 58.12 5.01 26.44
CA ARG A 230 59.16 3.95 26.40
C ARG A 230 58.83 2.76 27.30
N VAL A 231 59.22 1.61 26.77
CA VAL A 231 59.30 0.29 27.37
C VAL A 231 60.35 0.28 28.48
N ASP A 232 60.07 -0.40 29.60
CA ASP A 232 61.11 -1.08 30.36
C ASP A 232 60.53 -2.32 31.06
N ASP A 233 61.17 -3.44 30.74
CA ASP A 233 61.01 -4.77 31.32
C ASP A 233 61.51 -4.80 32.77
N THR A 234 60.93 -5.65 33.61
CA THR A 234 61.70 -6.42 34.61
C THR A 234 60.90 -7.62 35.16
N ASN A 235 61.55 -8.76 35.07
CA ASN A 235 61.16 -10.10 35.51
C ASN A 235 61.02 -10.25 37.04
N HIS A 236 60.10 -11.11 37.50
CA HIS A 236 60.49 -12.27 38.33
C HIS A 236 59.38 -13.33 38.50
N ILE A 237 59.72 -14.57 38.09
CA ILE A 237 59.64 -15.86 38.81
C ILE A 237 58.43 -16.04 39.76
N GLY A 238 57.55 -17.04 39.66
CA GLY A 238 57.63 -18.37 39.05
C GLY A 238 57.04 -19.38 40.04
N SER A 239 55.96 -20.06 39.68
CA SER A 239 55.53 -21.31 40.35
C SER A 239 54.82 -22.20 39.34
N SER A 240 55.38 -23.39 39.21
CA SER A 240 55.03 -24.49 38.32
C SER A 240 53.67 -25.10 38.62
N GLU A 241 52.89 -25.40 37.59
CA GLU A 241 51.99 -26.56 37.58
C GLU A 241 51.77 -27.08 36.13
N THR A 242 52.37 -28.25 35.92
CA THR A 242 51.93 -29.41 35.13
C THR A 242 51.10 -29.22 33.85
N LYS A 243 51.73 -29.60 32.72
CA LYS A 243 51.14 -29.87 31.40
C LYS A 243 50.00 -30.90 31.48
N LEU A 244 48.86 -30.53 30.92
CA LEU A 244 47.92 -31.46 30.27
C LEU A 244 47.81 -31.01 28.81
N GLU A 245 48.35 -31.83 27.92
CA GLU A 245 48.19 -31.69 26.47
C GLU A 245 46.70 -31.76 26.13
N ASN A 246 46.18 -30.68 25.54
CA ASN A 246 44.92 -30.72 24.84
C ASN A 246 45.16 -30.19 23.43
N ASN A 247 45.24 -31.12 22.50
CA ASN A 247 45.50 -30.93 21.09
C ASN A 247 44.25 -30.26 20.45
N LYS A 248 44.12 -28.93 20.60
CA LYS A 248 43.16 -28.12 19.85
C LYS A 248 43.94 -27.39 18.76
N LYS A 249 43.79 -27.85 17.51
CA LYS A 249 44.15 -27.06 16.33
C LYS A 249 43.49 -25.69 16.47
N GLU A 250 44.30 -24.64 16.51
CA GLU A 250 43.84 -23.26 16.36
C GLU A 250 43.02 -23.16 15.08
N TRP A 251 41.87 -22.48 15.16
CA TRP A 251 41.05 -22.18 14.00
C TRP A 251 41.82 -21.19 13.12
N GLU A 252 42.53 -21.70 12.12
CA GLU A 252 43.15 -20.86 11.09
C GLU A 252 42.04 -20.07 10.38
N LYS A 253 42.09 -18.73 10.49
CA LYS A 253 41.24 -17.86 9.67
C LYS A 253 41.52 -18.16 8.21
N LEU A 254 40.47 -18.52 7.47
CA LEU A 254 40.50 -18.49 6.01
C LEU A 254 41.04 -17.12 5.58
N PRO A 255 41.99 -17.05 4.63
CA PRO A 255 42.51 -15.79 4.14
C PRO A 255 41.32 -14.92 3.72
N LYS A 256 41.13 -13.81 4.43
CA LYS A 256 40.18 -12.77 4.04
C LYS A 256 40.52 -12.39 2.60
N GLN A 257 39.49 -12.45 1.74
CA GLN A 257 39.47 -11.98 0.35
C GLN A 257 40.79 -11.35 -0.10
N ASP A 258 41.54 -12.15 -0.84
CA ASP A 258 42.74 -11.74 -1.55
C ASP A 258 42.44 -10.44 -2.32
N THR A 259 43.25 -9.41 -2.11
CA THR A 259 43.18 -8.11 -2.82
C THR A 259 43.15 -8.27 -4.35
N ALA A 260 43.57 -9.43 -4.87
CA ALA A 260 43.44 -9.85 -6.26
C ALA A 260 41.98 -10.03 -6.73
N ALA A 261 41.03 -10.38 -5.85
CA ALA A 261 39.61 -10.49 -6.18
C ALA A 261 38.92 -9.11 -6.28
N THR A 262 39.39 -8.13 -5.50
CA THR A 262 38.89 -6.75 -5.54
C THR A 262 39.26 -6.06 -6.86
N SER A 263 40.40 -6.43 -7.46
CA SER A 263 40.81 -5.95 -8.79
C SER A 263 40.11 -6.62 -9.98
N LEU A 264 39.28 -7.65 -9.74
CA LEU A 264 38.47 -8.33 -10.76
C LEU A 264 37.01 -7.84 -10.79
N LEU A 265 36.59 -7.00 -9.84
CA LEU A 265 35.28 -6.37 -9.84
C LEU A 265 35.28 -5.23 -10.85
N GLY A 266 34.64 -5.44 -12.00
CA GLY A 266 34.32 -4.36 -12.93
C GLY A 266 33.47 -3.28 -12.24
N ALA A 267 33.46 -2.06 -12.79
CA ALA A 267 32.53 -1.04 -12.33
C ALA A 267 31.09 -1.55 -12.50
N SER A 268 30.36 -1.73 -11.39
CA SER A 268 28.95 -2.10 -11.43
C SER A 268 28.13 -0.93 -11.94
N THR A 269 27.20 -1.21 -12.85
CA THR A 269 26.19 -0.24 -13.30
C THR A 269 25.21 0.11 -12.18
N LEU A 270 25.01 -0.81 -11.22
CA LEU A 270 24.12 -0.61 -10.09
C LEU A 270 24.80 0.17 -8.95
N PRO A 271 24.02 0.90 -8.13
CA PRO A 271 24.51 1.43 -6.86
C PRO A 271 25.14 0.33 -5.99
N ALA A 272 26.28 0.63 -5.37
CA ALA A 272 27.04 -0.35 -4.58
C ALA A 272 26.26 -0.93 -3.38
N ASP A 273 25.25 -0.22 -2.89
CA ASP A 273 24.41 -0.64 -1.77
C ASP A 273 23.06 -1.24 -2.19
N LEU A 274 22.80 -1.42 -3.50
CA LEU A 274 21.66 -2.23 -3.97
C LEU A 274 22.04 -3.71 -3.93
N ASP A 275 21.63 -4.43 -2.88
CA ASP A 275 22.18 -5.75 -2.52
C ASP A 275 21.32 -6.94 -2.99
N TRP A 276 20.20 -6.69 -3.64
CA TRP A 276 19.21 -7.71 -3.99
C TRP A 276 18.91 -7.84 -5.48
N ILE A 277 19.62 -7.11 -6.35
CA ILE A 277 19.60 -7.29 -7.81
C ILE A 277 21.00 -7.69 -8.29
N GLU A 278 21.07 -8.72 -9.13
CA GLU A 278 22.34 -9.21 -9.68
C GLU A 278 22.84 -8.29 -10.79
N SER A 279 24.07 -7.79 -10.64
CA SER A 279 24.62 -6.77 -11.54
C SER A 279 24.95 -7.30 -12.94
N GLU A 280 25.22 -8.60 -13.08
CA GLU A 280 25.68 -9.22 -14.33
C GLU A 280 24.70 -9.04 -15.51
N PHE A 281 23.40 -8.94 -15.23
CA PHE A 281 22.35 -8.86 -16.26
C PHE A 281 21.93 -7.41 -16.59
N ILE A 282 22.43 -6.44 -15.83
CA ILE A 282 21.95 -5.05 -15.88
C ILE A 282 22.70 -4.26 -16.94
N GLN A 283 21.95 -3.72 -17.90
CA GLN A 283 22.47 -2.88 -18.97
C GLN A 283 22.60 -1.42 -18.53
N TYR A 284 21.63 -0.93 -17.76
CA TYR A 284 21.62 0.44 -17.26
C TYR A 284 20.89 0.54 -15.91
N TYR A 285 21.25 1.55 -15.14
CA TYR A 285 20.53 2.03 -13.97
C TYR A 285 20.39 3.55 -14.09
N GLU A 286 19.19 4.05 -13.86
CA GLU A 286 18.92 5.48 -13.78
C GLU A 286 18.25 5.79 -12.44
N GLU A 287 18.84 6.71 -11.67
CA GLU A 287 18.22 7.19 -10.42
C GLU A 287 17.00 8.05 -10.74
N MET A 288 15.88 7.77 -10.08
CA MET A 288 14.66 8.55 -10.23
C MET A 288 14.58 9.66 -9.19
N GLY A 289 14.62 10.90 -9.67
CA GLY A 289 14.65 12.12 -8.85
C GLY A 289 15.88 12.97 -9.17
N ARG A 290 16.06 14.08 -8.47
CA ARG A 290 17.28 14.89 -8.63
C ARG A 290 18.48 14.19 -8.01
N THR A 291 19.55 13.99 -8.80
CA THR A 291 20.80 13.39 -8.33
C THR A 291 21.30 14.05 -7.04
N GLY A 292 21.52 13.24 -6.00
CA GLY A 292 22.01 13.72 -4.70
C GLY A 292 20.94 14.26 -3.75
N PHE A 293 19.66 14.27 -4.13
CA PHE A 293 18.53 14.62 -3.25
C PHE A 293 17.61 13.41 -3.07
N THR A 294 17.34 13.02 -1.82
CA THR A 294 16.36 11.96 -1.54
C THR A 294 14.95 12.55 -1.58
N GLU A 295 14.35 12.49 -2.77
CA GLU A 295 12.99 12.96 -3.06
C GLU A 295 11.93 11.85 -2.89
N THR A 296 12.35 10.71 -2.34
CA THR A 296 11.54 9.50 -2.17
C THR A 296 11.60 8.94 -0.76
N ALA A 297 10.44 8.60 -0.24
CA ALA A 297 10.26 7.93 1.04
C ALA A 297 9.33 6.74 0.87
N GLN A 298 9.13 5.98 1.93
CA GLN A 298 8.24 4.84 1.92
C GLN A 298 7.61 4.64 3.28
N VAL A 299 6.40 4.09 3.27
CA VAL A 299 5.71 3.56 4.45
C VAL A 299 5.20 2.16 4.16
N HIS A 300 4.99 1.34 5.19
CA HIS A 300 4.22 0.11 5.06
C HIS A 300 2.72 0.44 4.98
N PRO A 301 2.01 0.22 3.85
CA PRO A 301 0.65 0.74 3.63
C PRO A 301 -0.39 0.29 4.66
N LEU A 302 -0.38 -1.00 5.01
CA LEU A 302 -1.30 -1.56 6.01
C LEU A 302 -1.09 -0.90 7.38
N HIS A 303 0.15 -0.87 7.87
CA HIS A 303 0.48 -0.29 9.18
C HIS A 303 0.21 1.21 9.21
N PHE A 304 0.54 1.95 8.14
CA PHE A 304 0.23 3.37 8.05
C PHE A 304 -1.28 3.61 8.13
N THR A 305 -2.06 2.95 7.27
CA THR A 305 -3.51 3.16 7.20
C THR A 305 -4.19 2.78 8.51
N THR A 306 -3.82 1.64 9.12
CA THR A 306 -4.41 1.17 10.38
C THR A 306 -3.99 2.04 11.57
N ALA A 307 -2.74 2.51 11.63
CA ALA A 307 -2.30 3.43 12.68
C ALA A 307 -3.06 4.77 12.62
N ILE A 308 -3.24 5.33 11.42
CA ILE A 308 -4.02 6.56 11.23
C ILE A 308 -5.50 6.34 11.62
N ALA A 309 -6.09 5.21 11.23
CA ALA A 309 -7.45 4.85 11.64
C ALA A 309 -7.58 4.75 13.16
N GLU A 310 -6.60 4.15 13.85
CA GLU A 310 -6.58 4.05 15.30
C GLU A 310 -6.44 5.43 15.98
N LEU A 311 -5.60 6.31 15.43
CA LEU A 311 -5.48 7.69 15.90
C LEU A 311 -6.77 8.50 15.73
N ALA A 312 -7.59 8.20 14.72
CA ALA A 312 -8.92 8.77 14.54
C ALA A 312 -9.93 8.15 15.51
N ARG A 313 -9.91 6.82 15.69
CA ARG A 313 -10.77 6.10 16.64
C ARG A 313 -10.55 6.58 18.08
N SER A 314 -9.29 6.73 18.48
CA SER A 314 -8.89 7.27 19.78
C SER A 314 -9.36 8.72 20.02
N ALA A 315 -9.67 9.46 18.95
CA ALA A 315 -10.25 10.81 19.01
C ALA A 315 -11.79 10.83 19.00
N GLY A 316 -12.44 9.65 19.09
CA GLY A 316 -13.90 9.51 19.22
C GLY A 316 -14.66 9.23 17.92
N VAL A 317 -13.97 8.87 16.83
CA VAL A 317 -14.63 8.43 15.59
C VAL A 317 -15.22 7.03 15.78
N ASP A 318 -16.49 6.84 15.44
CA ASP A 318 -17.18 5.56 15.46
C ASP A 318 -16.85 4.75 14.19
N PHE A 319 -16.01 3.73 14.31
CA PHE A 319 -15.63 2.85 13.21
C PHE A 319 -16.50 1.58 13.20
N ARG A 320 -17.21 1.35 12.09
CA ARG A 320 -18.01 0.14 11.86
C ARG A 320 -17.47 -0.63 10.67
N THR A 321 -16.74 -1.71 10.96
CA THR A 321 -16.28 -2.69 9.97
C THR A 321 -17.35 -3.74 9.70
N GLY A 322 -17.36 -4.37 8.53
CA GLY A 322 -18.47 -5.21 8.07
C GLY A 322 -19.73 -4.41 7.69
N ALA A 323 -19.68 -3.08 7.68
CA ALA A 323 -20.80 -2.20 7.36
C ALA A 323 -20.75 -1.79 5.88
N LYS A 324 -21.38 -2.57 5.01
CA LYS A 324 -21.40 -2.32 3.56
C LYS A 324 -22.51 -1.33 3.21
N VAL A 325 -22.15 -0.08 2.96
CA VAL A 325 -23.11 0.92 2.49
C VAL A 325 -23.71 0.50 1.15
N THR A 326 -25.03 0.54 1.07
CA THR A 326 -25.80 0.19 -0.13
C THR A 326 -26.43 1.41 -0.77
N ASN A 327 -26.78 2.43 0.03
CA ASN A 327 -27.46 3.61 -0.46
C ASN A 327 -27.27 4.81 0.48
N PHE A 328 -27.45 6.01 -0.05
CA PHE A 328 -27.69 7.20 0.75
C PHE A 328 -28.63 8.15 0.02
N THR A 329 -29.62 8.65 0.73
CA THR A 329 -30.72 9.45 0.16
C THR A 329 -31.00 10.68 1.02
N THR A 330 -31.72 11.64 0.46
CA THR A 330 -32.24 12.78 1.23
C THR A 330 -33.32 12.31 2.21
N SER A 331 -33.24 12.74 3.47
CA SER A 331 -34.07 12.24 4.57
C SER A 331 -35.56 12.49 4.37
N CYS A 332 -35.95 13.70 3.91
CA CYS A 332 -37.31 14.01 3.49
C CYS A 332 -37.37 15.34 2.71
N SER A 333 -38.48 15.59 2.00
CA SER A 333 -38.70 16.83 1.24
C SER A 333 -38.65 18.10 2.10
N THR A 334 -38.99 18.01 3.38
CA THR A 334 -38.99 19.13 4.34
C THR A 334 -37.65 19.32 5.07
N SER A 335 -36.65 18.46 4.83
CA SER A 335 -35.30 18.58 5.38
C SER A 335 -34.27 18.12 4.33
N PRO A 336 -34.16 18.86 3.20
CA PRO A 336 -33.34 18.45 2.05
C PRO A 336 -31.85 18.36 2.37
N ASP A 337 -31.40 19.08 3.40
CA ASP A 337 -30.01 19.12 3.83
C ASP A 337 -29.58 17.83 4.55
N LEU A 338 -30.53 17.11 5.16
CA LEU A 338 -30.25 15.89 5.91
C LEU A 338 -30.33 14.65 5.02
N LYS A 339 -29.45 13.69 5.30
CA LYS A 339 -29.32 12.43 4.58
C LYS A 339 -29.60 11.25 5.50
N VAL A 340 -29.97 10.13 4.88
CA VAL A 340 -30.03 8.81 5.49
C VAL A 340 -29.02 7.94 4.76
N VAL A 341 -28.14 7.27 5.50
CA VAL A 341 -27.18 6.30 4.95
C VAL A 341 -27.62 4.90 5.34
N GLU A 342 -27.86 4.04 4.35
CA GLU A 342 -28.26 2.65 4.53
C GLU A 342 -27.06 1.74 4.32
N TYR A 343 -26.90 0.75 5.20
CA TYR A 343 -25.82 -0.23 5.10
C TYR A 343 -26.27 -1.61 5.56
N VAL A 344 -25.66 -2.62 4.95
CA VAL A 344 -25.76 -4.02 5.37
C VAL A 344 -24.69 -4.28 6.42
N ASP A 345 -25.10 -4.79 7.58
CA ASP A 345 -24.21 -5.27 8.63
C ASP A 345 -23.88 -6.75 8.40
N ARG A 346 -22.72 -6.97 7.78
CA ARG A 346 -22.21 -8.30 7.42
C ARG A 346 -21.77 -9.12 8.63
N ASN A 347 -21.66 -8.52 9.81
CA ASN A 347 -21.34 -9.24 11.05
C ASN A 347 -22.61 -9.73 11.75
N ASN A 348 -23.79 -9.27 11.34
CA ASN A 348 -25.07 -9.58 11.96
C ASN A 348 -26.08 -10.08 10.92
N GLY A 349 -25.74 -11.18 10.23
CA GLY A 349 -26.64 -11.85 9.30
C GLY A 349 -27.13 -10.97 8.13
N ASP A 350 -26.29 -10.04 7.68
CA ASP A 350 -26.62 -9.05 6.63
C ASP A 350 -27.85 -8.18 6.96
N ALA A 351 -28.07 -7.88 8.25
CA ALA A 351 -29.12 -6.97 8.68
C ALA A 351 -28.98 -5.59 8.03
N ILE A 352 -30.09 -5.01 7.58
CA ILE A 352 -30.12 -3.66 7.00
C ILE A 352 -30.30 -2.65 8.12
N ASN A 353 -29.34 -1.73 8.23
CA ASN A 353 -29.33 -0.64 9.21
C ASN A 353 -29.30 0.72 8.50
N SER A 354 -29.72 1.76 9.21
CA SER A 354 -29.66 3.13 8.70
C SER A 354 -29.13 4.13 9.73
N ILE A 355 -28.48 5.17 9.23
CA ILE A 355 -28.05 6.33 10.03
C ILE A 355 -28.78 7.56 9.46
N GLY A 356 -29.70 8.11 10.23
CA GLY A 356 -30.46 9.32 9.86
C GLY A 356 -29.82 10.61 10.38
N GLY A 357 -30.33 11.75 9.90
CA GLY A 357 -29.87 13.07 10.34
C GLY A 357 -28.41 13.36 9.97
N VAL A 358 -27.90 12.75 8.91
CA VAL A 358 -26.54 12.93 8.42
C VAL A 358 -26.45 14.25 7.67
N THR A 359 -25.53 15.13 8.04
CA THR A 359 -25.34 16.41 7.36
C THR A 359 -24.38 16.30 6.18
N ASP A 360 -23.39 15.40 6.31
CA ASP A 360 -22.30 15.26 5.35
C ASP A 360 -21.99 13.78 5.12
N VAL A 361 -22.08 13.32 3.88
CA VAL A 361 -21.65 11.98 3.45
C VAL A 361 -20.40 12.13 2.60
N ILE A 362 -19.29 11.54 3.03
CA ILE A 362 -18.00 11.59 2.32
C ILE A 362 -17.70 10.22 1.72
N VAL A 363 -17.77 10.12 0.39
CA VAL A 363 -17.52 8.86 -0.33
C VAL A 363 -16.03 8.72 -0.63
N THR A 364 -15.38 7.79 0.06
CA THR A 364 -13.95 7.44 -0.06
C THR A 364 -13.73 5.96 -0.38
N ALA A 365 -14.74 5.32 -0.99
CA ALA A 365 -14.86 3.87 -1.16
C ALA A 365 -13.93 3.26 -2.23
N GLY A 366 -12.80 3.91 -2.54
CA GLY A 366 -11.83 3.45 -3.52
C GLY A 366 -12.50 3.04 -4.84
N PRO A 367 -12.22 1.84 -5.39
CA PRO A 367 -12.78 1.40 -6.67
C PRO A 367 -14.30 1.15 -6.62
N TRP A 368 -14.89 0.97 -5.43
CA TRP A 368 -16.34 0.83 -5.25
C TRP A 368 -17.10 2.15 -5.33
N THR A 369 -16.40 3.29 -5.42
CA THR A 369 -17.03 4.61 -5.48
C THR A 369 -18.02 4.73 -6.65
N GLY A 370 -17.74 4.14 -7.81
CA GLY A 370 -18.67 4.15 -8.95
C GLY A 370 -19.97 3.36 -8.72
N LYS A 371 -19.98 2.39 -7.80
CA LYS A 371 -21.22 1.67 -7.42
C LYS A 371 -22.15 2.57 -6.59
N LEU A 372 -21.58 3.42 -5.74
CA LEU A 372 -22.32 4.36 -4.88
C LEU A 372 -22.64 5.69 -5.56
N LEU A 373 -21.73 6.18 -6.41
CA LEU A 373 -21.84 7.41 -7.18
C LEU A 373 -21.59 7.11 -8.67
N PRO A 374 -22.56 6.57 -9.42
CA PRO A 374 -22.36 6.18 -10.83
C PRO A 374 -21.93 7.32 -11.75
N ARG A 375 -22.27 8.57 -11.40
CA ARG A 375 -21.82 9.76 -12.13
C ARG A 375 -20.33 10.04 -11.98
N SER A 376 -19.67 9.54 -10.94
CA SER A 376 -18.22 9.70 -10.74
C SER A 376 -17.40 9.02 -11.83
N LYS A 377 -17.92 7.92 -12.42
CA LYS A 377 -17.17 7.05 -13.34
C LYS A 377 -15.81 6.63 -12.78
N ILE A 378 -15.77 6.39 -11.46
CA ILE A 378 -14.66 5.71 -10.83
C ILE A 378 -14.88 4.22 -11.00
N GLU A 379 -13.92 3.58 -11.65
CA GLU A 379 -13.92 2.16 -11.99
C GLU A 379 -12.74 1.47 -11.31
N GLY A 380 -12.78 0.14 -11.24
CA GLY A 380 -11.69 -0.66 -10.69
C GLY A 380 -10.83 -1.26 -11.79
N LEU A 381 -9.51 -1.17 -11.63
CA LEU A 381 -8.53 -1.93 -12.41
C LEU A 381 -7.78 -2.90 -11.50
N ARG A 382 -7.80 -4.20 -11.80
CA ARG A 382 -7.19 -5.20 -10.94
C ARG A 382 -5.68 -5.26 -11.17
N ALA A 383 -4.90 -5.26 -10.09
CA ALA A 383 -3.46 -5.47 -10.12
C ALA A 383 -3.07 -6.61 -9.19
N HIS A 384 -2.12 -7.43 -9.65
CA HIS A 384 -1.57 -8.57 -8.92
C HIS A 384 -0.24 -8.21 -8.28
N SER A 385 0.04 -8.82 -7.14
CA SER A 385 1.29 -8.62 -6.42
C SER A 385 1.71 -9.82 -5.59
N VAL A 386 3.00 -9.86 -5.31
CA VAL A 386 3.68 -10.84 -4.47
C VAL A 386 4.38 -10.11 -3.33
N VAL A 387 4.36 -10.70 -2.15
CA VAL A 387 5.14 -10.25 -1.00
C VAL A 387 6.11 -11.34 -0.62
N TYR A 388 7.40 -11.00 -0.61
CA TYR A 388 8.49 -11.85 -0.17
C TYR A 388 8.86 -11.54 1.27
N GLU A 389 9.37 -12.54 1.99
CA GLU A 389 10.09 -12.35 3.26
C GLU A 389 11.58 -12.20 2.96
N ALA A 390 12.06 -10.96 2.93
CA ALA A 390 13.45 -10.64 2.63
C ALA A 390 13.83 -9.31 3.27
N ASP A 391 14.96 -9.29 3.97
CA ASP A 391 15.57 -8.07 4.53
C ASP A 391 16.70 -7.63 3.60
N VAL A 392 16.46 -6.51 2.90
CA VAL A 392 17.31 -6.04 1.80
C VAL A 392 17.40 -4.52 1.82
N SER A 393 18.33 -3.95 1.06
CA SER A 393 18.51 -2.50 1.03
C SER A 393 17.26 -1.75 0.50
N PRO A 394 16.93 -0.57 1.07
CA PRO A 394 15.63 0.07 0.91
C PRO A 394 15.51 0.81 -0.43
N TYR A 395 15.26 0.03 -1.48
CA TYR A 395 15.05 0.50 -2.84
C TYR A 395 13.62 0.26 -3.34
N ALA A 396 13.11 1.21 -4.12
CA ALA A 396 12.04 1.01 -5.08
C ALA A 396 12.66 0.95 -6.48
N VAL A 397 12.43 -0.16 -7.19
CA VAL A 397 13.03 -0.43 -8.49
C VAL A 397 11.94 -0.69 -9.52
N PHE A 398 11.96 0.10 -10.58
CA PHE A 398 11.16 -0.10 -11.77
C PHE A 398 12.00 -0.89 -12.77
N THR A 399 11.51 -2.03 -13.23
CA THR A 399 12.30 -2.91 -14.10
C THR A 399 11.81 -2.86 -15.54
N ASP A 400 12.73 -3.06 -16.46
CA ASP A 400 12.47 -3.37 -17.87
C ASP A 400 13.31 -4.60 -18.22
N ILE A 401 12.70 -5.78 -18.21
CA ILE A 401 13.40 -7.07 -18.30
C ILE A 401 13.14 -7.71 -19.66
N GLN A 402 14.17 -7.78 -20.50
CA GLN A 402 14.14 -8.56 -21.73
C GLN A 402 14.47 -10.03 -21.44
N LEU A 403 13.45 -10.88 -21.52
CA LEU A 403 13.57 -12.34 -21.38
C LEU A 403 13.85 -13.02 -22.75
N PRO A 404 14.48 -14.21 -22.77
CA PRO A 404 14.67 -14.97 -24.00
C PRO A 404 13.36 -15.22 -24.76
N GLY A 405 13.42 -15.25 -26.09
CA GLY A 405 12.26 -15.41 -26.97
C GLY A 405 11.43 -16.68 -26.73
N ASP A 406 12.09 -17.73 -26.26
CA ASP A 406 11.56 -19.05 -25.94
C ASP A 406 11.38 -19.30 -24.44
N TYR A 407 11.62 -18.29 -23.59
CA TYR A 407 11.47 -18.44 -22.15
C TYR A 407 10.01 -18.70 -21.76
N VAL A 408 9.79 -19.82 -21.08
CA VAL A 408 8.51 -20.17 -20.47
C VAL A 408 8.75 -20.45 -18.99
N PRO A 409 8.11 -19.71 -18.06
CA PRO A 409 8.19 -19.99 -16.64
C PRO A 409 7.86 -21.45 -16.32
N GLN A 410 8.61 -22.05 -15.39
CA GLN A 410 8.50 -23.48 -15.11
C GLN A 410 7.08 -23.93 -14.74
N HIS A 411 6.33 -23.10 -14.01
CA HIS A 411 4.94 -23.39 -13.65
C HIS A 411 4.02 -23.45 -14.88
N ARG A 412 4.21 -22.54 -15.85
CA ARG A 412 3.49 -22.55 -17.14
C ARG A 412 3.86 -23.79 -17.95
N ALA A 413 5.16 -24.09 -18.06
CA ALA A 413 5.65 -25.24 -18.83
C ALA A 413 5.09 -26.58 -18.30
N ARG A 414 5.06 -26.76 -16.98
CA ARG A 414 4.45 -27.94 -16.33
C ARG A 414 2.95 -28.06 -16.60
N ALA A 415 2.27 -26.93 -16.77
CA ALA A 415 0.86 -26.88 -17.13
C ALA A 415 0.61 -26.99 -18.65
N GLY A 416 1.64 -27.22 -19.47
CA GLY A 416 1.52 -27.24 -20.94
C GLY A 416 1.18 -25.87 -21.55
N GLN A 417 1.36 -24.79 -20.79
CA GLN A 417 1.06 -23.42 -21.21
C GLN A 417 2.28 -22.79 -21.91
N LYS A 418 2.01 -21.81 -22.76
CA LYS A 418 3.04 -21.00 -23.44
C LYS A 418 3.37 -19.75 -22.62
N ARG A 419 4.43 -19.03 -23.03
CA ARG A 419 4.76 -17.70 -22.47
C ARG A 419 3.58 -16.74 -22.61
N LYS A 420 3.35 -15.93 -21.59
CA LYS A 420 2.26 -14.92 -21.55
C LYS A 420 2.63 -13.65 -22.31
N HIS A 421 3.79 -13.05 -21.98
CA HIS A 421 4.26 -11.80 -22.58
C HIS A 421 5.18 -12.09 -23.77
N ARG A 422 5.06 -11.36 -24.89
CA ARG A 422 5.89 -11.52 -26.10
C ARG A 422 7.11 -10.58 -26.17
N GLY A 423 7.11 -9.52 -25.36
CA GLY A 423 8.20 -8.55 -25.25
C GLY A 423 8.87 -8.58 -23.88
N ASN A 424 9.37 -7.43 -23.46
CA ASN A 424 9.92 -7.20 -22.14
C ASN A 424 8.80 -7.30 -21.08
N VAL A 425 9.21 -7.53 -19.84
CA VAL A 425 8.34 -7.55 -18.68
C VAL A 425 8.83 -6.54 -17.67
N ASP A 426 7.90 -5.79 -17.09
CA ASP A 426 8.23 -4.61 -16.29
C ASP A 426 7.67 -4.69 -14.86
N PRO A 427 7.98 -5.72 -14.05
CA PRO A 427 7.61 -5.72 -12.64
C PRO A 427 8.17 -4.50 -11.91
N GLU A 428 7.39 -3.96 -10.98
CA GLU A 428 7.87 -2.95 -10.02
C GLU A 428 8.13 -3.63 -8.68
N VAL A 429 9.25 -3.33 -8.04
CA VAL A 429 9.69 -3.99 -6.80
C VAL A 429 10.06 -2.96 -5.74
N TYR A 430 9.55 -3.16 -4.54
CA TYR A 430 9.64 -2.23 -3.43
C TYR A 430 10.08 -2.98 -2.18
N ALA A 431 11.31 -2.74 -1.72
CA ALA A 431 11.76 -3.24 -0.41
C ALA A 431 10.97 -2.50 0.67
N ARG A 432 9.91 -3.13 1.21
CA ARG A 432 9.04 -2.55 2.24
C ARG A 432 9.67 -2.65 3.63
N PRO A 433 9.19 -1.87 4.61
CA PRO A 433 9.64 -2.03 5.98
C PRO A 433 9.30 -3.41 6.56
N PHE A 434 10.01 -3.78 7.62
CA PHE A 434 9.77 -5.01 8.40
C PHE A 434 10.12 -6.31 7.66
N GLY A 435 11.19 -6.30 6.87
CA GLY A 435 11.73 -7.52 6.22
C GLY A 435 10.83 -8.07 5.12
N GLU A 436 10.17 -7.19 4.37
CA GLU A 436 9.31 -7.56 3.26
C GLU A 436 9.74 -6.91 1.95
N VAL A 437 9.61 -7.63 0.85
CA VAL A 437 9.71 -7.03 -0.50
C VAL A 437 8.38 -7.21 -1.21
N TYR A 438 7.81 -6.12 -1.70
CA TYR A 438 6.57 -6.14 -2.48
C TYR A 438 6.91 -6.04 -3.96
N ALA A 439 6.29 -6.87 -4.79
CA ALA A 439 6.39 -6.77 -6.23
C ALA A 439 5.00 -6.76 -6.87
N CYS A 440 4.79 -5.93 -7.88
CA CYS A 440 3.57 -5.93 -8.69
C CYS A 440 3.89 -5.93 -10.17
N GLY A 441 2.90 -6.33 -10.96
CA GLY A 441 3.00 -6.41 -12.41
C GLY A 441 1.84 -5.75 -13.13
N GLU A 442 1.76 -6.04 -14.41
CA GLU A 442 0.74 -5.53 -15.30
C GLU A 442 -0.68 -5.83 -14.77
N PRO A 443 -1.57 -4.83 -14.76
CA PRO A 443 -2.95 -5.02 -14.35
C PRO A 443 -3.77 -5.77 -15.42
N ASP A 444 -4.95 -6.25 -15.04
CA ASP A 444 -5.90 -6.90 -15.93
C ASP A 444 -7.34 -6.39 -15.75
N LYS A 445 -8.20 -6.75 -16.71
CA LYS A 445 -9.64 -6.44 -16.72
C LYS A 445 -10.49 -7.71 -16.84
N ASP A 446 -9.92 -8.87 -16.53
CA ASP A 446 -10.54 -10.17 -16.81
C ASP A 446 -11.70 -10.46 -15.86
N ILE A 447 -11.58 -10.01 -14.60
CA ILE A 447 -12.57 -10.20 -13.56
C ILE A 447 -13.16 -8.84 -13.17
N PRO A 448 -14.50 -8.69 -13.12
CA PRO A 448 -15.13 -7.44 -12.69
C PRO A 448 -14.88 -7.16 -11.21
N LEU A 449 -14.96 -5.89 -10.82
CA LEU A 449 -14.87 -5.47 -9.42
C LEU A 449 -15.96 -6.18 -8.58
N PRO A 450 -15.57 -7.04 -7.61
CA PRO A 450 -16.53 -7.75 -6.77
C PRO A 450 -17.27 -6.81 -5.81
N ASP A 451 -18.17 -7.33 -4.98
CA ASP A 451 -18.94 -6.47 -4.06
C ASP A 451 -18.13 -5.95 -2.90
N THR A 452 -17.10 -6.69 -2.47
CA THR A 452 -16.29 -6.34 -1.31
C THR A 452 -14.82 -6.73 -1.52
N ALA A 453 -13.92 -6.11 -0.74
CA ALA A 453 -12.48 -6.29 -0.89
C ALA A 453 -12.00 -7.72 -0.54
N ASP A 454 -12.71 -8.42 0.35
CA ASP A 454 -12.43 -9.81 0.73
C ASP A 454 -12.82 -10.84 -0.34
N GLN A 455 -13.57 -10.42 -1.36
CA GLN A 455 -13.95 -11.25 -2.51
C GLN A 455 -13.01 -11.07 -3.73
N VAL A 456 -11.97 -10.24 -3.60
CA VAL A 456 -11.02 -10.00 -4.70
C VAL A 456 -10.27 -11.29 -5.02
N GLN A 457 -10.44 -11.76 -6.25
CA GLN A 457 -9.78 -12.97 -6.75
C GLN A 457 -8.35 -12.65 -7.19
N THR A 458 -7.43 -13.52 -6.80
CA THR A 458 -6.02 -13.47 -7.19
C THR A 458 -5.74 -14.53 -8.25
N ASP A 459 -5.20 -14.11 -9.39
CA ASP A 459 -4.64 -15.02 -10.39
C ASP A 459 -3.26 -15.52 -9.91
N GLN A 460 -3.23 -16.79 -9.51
CA GLN A 460 -2.01 -17.44 -9.03
C GLN A 460 -0.93 -17.52 -10.10
N GLY A 461 -1.32 -17.78 -11.36
CA GLY A 461 -0.38 -17.88 -12.47
C GLY A 461 0.30 -16.54 -12.77
N GLN A 462 -0.41 -15.41 -12.64
CA GLN A 462 0.21 -14.08 -12.76
C GLN A 462 1.21 -13.79 -11.64
N CYS A 463 0.89 -14.20 -10.42
CA CYS A 463 1.82 -14.07 -9.30
C CYS A 463 3.06 -14.98 -9.46
N ASP A 464 2.87 -16.18 -10.01
CA ASP A 464 3.97 -17.10 -10.35
C ASP A 464 4.81 -16.60 -11.52
N ASP A 465 4.20 -15.92 -12.51
CA ASP A 465 4.91 -15.22 -13.58
C ASP A 465 5.81 -14.12 -12.98
N LEU A 466 5.27 -13.27 -12.10
CA LEU A 466 6.05 -12.22 -11.41
C LEU A 466 7.26 -12.78 -10.67
N THR A 467 7.05 -13.86 -9.91
CA THR A 467 8.12 -14.53 -9.16
C THR A 467 9.17 -15.13 -10.10
N ALA A 468 8.74 -15.74 -11.20
CA ALA A 468 9.65 -16.30 -12.19
C ALA A 468 10.50 -15.21 -12.87
N TYR A 469 9.90 -14.09 -13.25
CA TYR A 469 10.59 -12.99 -13.91
C TYR A 469 11.61 -12.33 -12.99
N LEU A 470 11.21 -11.96 -11.77
CA LEU A 470 12.12 -11.35 -10.80
C LEU A 470 13.24 -12.31 -10.38
N GLY A 471 12.93 -13.60 -10.29
CA GLY A 471 13.95 -14.61 -10.00
C GLY A 471 15.02 -14.78 -11.08
N THR A 472 14.84 -14.18 -12.28
CA THR A 472 15.90 -14.16 -13.30
C THR A 472 16.97 -13.10 -13.05
N ILE A 473 16.63 -12.01 -12.37
CA ILE A 473 17.53 -10.88 -12.10
C ILE A 473 17.88 -10.72 -10.61
N SER A 474 17.21 -11.47 -9.73
CA SER A 474 17.42 -11.42 -8.29
C SER A 474 17.50 -12.84 -7.71
N PRO A 475 18.72 -13.37 -7.48
CA PRO A 475 18.91 -14.62 -6.75
C PRO A 475 18.34 -14.56 -5.33
N VAL A 476 18.40 -13.37 -4.69
CA VAL A 476 17.84 -13.11 -3.35
C VAL A 476 16.32 -13.34 -3.37
N LEU A 477 15.58 -12.69 -4.26
CA LEU A 477 14.13 -12.87 -4.35
C LEU A 477 13.74 -14.26 -4.88
N ALA A 478 14.59 -14.88 -5.71
CA ALA A 478 14.38 -16.25 -6.18
C ALA A 478 14.45 -17.30 -5.05
N ALA A 479 15.20 -17.00 -3.99
CA ALA A 479 15.37 -17.86 -2.82
C ALA A 479 14.45 -17.48 -1.64
N ALA A 480 13.95 -16.24 -1.62
CA ALA A 480 13.10 -15.73 -0.56
C ALA A 480 11.73 -16.45 -0.50
N PRO A 481 11.22 -16.78 0.70
CA PRO A 481 9.86 -17.26 0.87
C PRO A 481 8.84 -16.24 0.37
N VAL A 482 7.79 -16.71 -0.32
CA VAL A 482 6.65 -15.88 -0.69
C VAL A 482 5.64 -15.90 0.46
N LYS A 483 5.54 -14.77 1.17
CA LYS A 483 4.58 -14.54 2.25
C LYS A 483 3.15 -14.49 1.76
N ALA A 484 2.92 -13.82 0.63
CA ALA A 484 1.58 -13.64 0.07
C ALA A 484 1.61 -13.50 -1.44
N LYS A 485 0.60 -14.08 -2.09
CA LYS A 485 0.18 -13.76 -3.45
C LYS A 485 -1.20 -13.15 -3.37
N GLN A 486 -1.38 -11.97 -3.94
CA GLN A 486 -2.59 -11.19 -3.73
C GLN A 486 -2.94 -10.32 -4.92
N ALA A 487 -4.17 -9.84 -4.92
CA ALA A 487 -4.66 -8.83 -5.84
C ALA A 487 -5.47 -7.75 -5.11
N CYS A 488 -5.56 -6.59 -5.74
CA CYS A 488 -6.46 -5.52 -5.36
C CYS A 488 -6.94 -4.75 -6.59
N TYR A 489 -7.99 -3.95 -6.43
CA TYR A 489 -8.43 -3.02 -7.46
C TYR A 489 -7.97 -1.61 -7.13
N ILE A 490 -7.40 -0.96 -8.14
CA ILE A 490 -6.98 0.44 -8.11
C ILE A 490 -8.14 1.30 -8.64
N PRO A 491 -8.51 2.41 -7.97
CA PRO A 491 -9.59 3.28 -8.44
C PRO A 491 -9.12 4.19 -9.58
N GLN A 492 -9.68 4.00 -10.78
CA GLN A 492 -9.46 4.87 -11.93
C GLN A 492 -10.66 5.77 -12.19
N HIS A 493 -10.45 7.08 -12.24
CA HIS A 493 -11.48 8.01 -12.69
C HIS A 493 -11.44 8.12 -14.22
N ILE A 494 -12.43 7.53 -14.89
CA ILE A 494 -12.53 7.54 -16.35
C ILE A 494 -13.57 8.55 -16.80
N ARG A 495 -13.14 9.63 -17.47
CA ARG A 495 -14.06 10.65 -18.01
C ARG A 495 -13.66 11.09 -19.40
N PHE A 496 -14.66 11.12 -20.28
CA PHE A 496 -14.50 11.47 -21.70
C PHE A 496 -13.49 10.55 -22.40
N GLY A 497 -13.57 9.24 -22.12
CA GLY A 497 -12.73 8.20 -22.73
C GLY A 497 -11.26 8.20 -22.28
N LYS A 498 -10.89 8.96 -21.24
CA LYS A 498 -9.52 9.04 -20.73
C LYS A 498 -9.51 8.97 -19.20
N GLU A 499 -8.41 8.45 -18.67
CA GLU A 499 -8.11 8.58 -17.23
C GLU A 499 -7.90 10.05 -16.86
N ARG A 500 -8.43 10.43 -15.69
CA ARG A 500 -8.35 11.78 -15.12
C ARG A 500 -7.80 11.70 -13.71
N GLY A 501 -7.41 12.85 -13.16
CA GLY A 501 -7.08 12.96 -11.75
C GLY A 501 -8.23 12.56 -10.82
N ALA A 502 -7.89 12.34 -9.56
CA ALA A 502 -8.86 12.05 -8.51
C ALA A 502 -9.97 13.12 -8.42
N LEU A 503 -11.10 12.73 -7.88
CA LEU A 503 -12.21 13.61 -7.55
C LEU A 503 -12.13 13.95 -6.06
N ILE A 504 -11.98 15.23 -5.72
CA ILE A 504 -11.87 15.70 -4.34
C ILE A 504 -12.76 16.94 -4.14
N GLY A 505 -13.74 16.85 -3.24
CA GLY A 505 -14.59 17.99 -2.84
C GLY A 505 -16.09 17.72 -3.00
N PRO A 506 -16.91 18.78 -3.09
CA PRO A 506 -18.36 18.67 -3.14
C PRO A 506 -18.86 18.15 -4.50
N THR A 507 -19.89 17.31 -4.46
CA THR A 507 -20.64 16.91 -5.66
C THR A 507 -21.73 17.95 -5.98
N ALA A 508 -22.42 17.79 -7.12
CA ALA A 508 -23.61 18.59 -7.43
C ALA A 508 -24.76 18.44 -6.40
N THR A 509 -24.73 17.41 -5.53
CA THR A 509 -25.73 17.20 -4.48
C THR A 509 -25.23 17.75 -3.14
N PRO A 510 -25.89 18.76 -2.54
CA PRO A 510 -25.47 19.32 -1.26
C PRO A 510 -25.38 18.28 -0.14
N GLY A 511 -24.29 18.36 0.63
CA GLY A 511 -23.98 17.42 1.72
C GLY A 511 -23.41 16.08 1.25
N ILE A 512 -23.21 15.87 -0.05
CA ILE A 512 -22.51 14.70 -0.59
C ILE A 512 -21.16 15.13 -1.16
N TRP A 513 -20.11 14.49 -0.66
CA TRP A 513 -18.71 14.77 -0.94
C TRP A 513 -18.04 13.52 -1.50
N ILE A 514 -16.99 13.70 -2.30
CA ILE A 514 -16.21 12.61 -2.89
C ILE A 514 -14.72 12.88 -2.69
N ALA A 515 -13.98 11.83 -2.35
CA ALA A 515 -12.52 11.81 -2.32
C ALA A 515 -12.04 10.42 -2.76
N ALA A 516 -11.89 10.21 -4.07
CA ALA A 516 -11.53 8.91 -4.65
C ALA A 516 -10.95 9.07 -6.07
N GLY A 517 -10.44 7.97 -6.65
CA GLY A 517 -9.89 7.97 -8.01
C GLY A 517 -8.38 8.27 -8.07
N HIS A 518 -7.66 8.05 -6.97
CA HIS A 518 -6.23 8.36 -6.83
C HIS A 518 -5.28 7.38 -7.53
N THR A 519 -5.80 6.48 -8.36
CA THR A 519 -5.02 5.47 -9.08
C THR A 519 -4.04 4.76 -8.13
N CYS A 520 -2.80 4.49 -8.55
CA CYS A 520 -1.76 3.86 -7.74
C CYS A 520 -1.21 4.76 -6.62
N TRP A 521 -1.53 6.07 -6.61
CA TRP A 521 -0.98 7.05 -5.67
C TRP A 521 -1.82 7.30 -4.42
N GLY A 522 -2.78 6.41 -4.12
CA GLY A 522 -3.66 6.58 -2.95
C GLY A 522 -2.90 6.70 -1.61
N ILE A 523 -1.86 5.90 -1.39
CA ILE A 523 -1.04 5.99 -0.17
C ILE A 523 -0.27 7.31 -0.12
N GLN A 524 0.37 7.69 -1.24
CA GLN A 524 1.08 8.95 -1.36
C GLN A 524 0.18 10.15 -1.05
N ASN A 525 -1.01 10.21 -1.67
CA ASN A 525 -1.90 11.38 -1.63
C ASN A 525 -2.94 11.35 -0.48
N GLY A 526 -2.97 10.29 0.32
CA GLY A 526 -3.94 10.12 1.39
C GLY A 526 -3.94 11.23 2.43
N PRO A 527 -2.77 11.59 3.01
CA PRO A 527 -2.69 12.69 3.98
C PRO A 527 -3.21 14.02 3.45
N ALA A 528 -2.75 14.46 2.27
CA ALA A 528 -3.23 15.71 1.66
C ALA A 528 -4.74 15.65 1.40
N THR A 529 -5.23 14.56 0.82
CA THR A 529 -6.67 14.43 0.53
C THR A 529 -7.52 14.52 1.80
N GLY A 530 -7.13 13.82 2.87
CA GLY A 530 -7.84 13.87 4.14
C GLY A 530 -7.81 15.26 4.80
N PHE A 531 -6.66 15.94 4.72
CA PHE A 531 -6.50 17.32 5.21
C PHE A 531 -7.45 18.27 4.48
N LEU A 532 -7.43 18.26 3.15
CA LEU A 532 -8.26 19.13 2.31
C LEU A 532 -9.75 18.81 2.47
N MET A 533 -10.12 17.55 2.71
CA MET A 533 -11.50 17.20 3.04
C MET A 533 -11.95 17.81 4.37
N ALA A 534 -11.06 17.90 5.38
CA ALA A 534 -11.39 18.58 6.62
C ALA A 534 -11.62 20.09 6.40
N GLU A 535 -10.81 20.73 5.55
CA GLU A 535 -11.02 22.13 5.15
C GLU A 535 -12.35 22.29 4.40
N PHE A 536 -12.67 21.44 3.43
CA PHE A 536 -13.97 21.50 2.76
C PHE A 536 -15.16 21.43 3.73
N ILE A 537 -15.11 20.52 4.70
CA ILE A 537 -16.22 20.29 5.62
C ILE A 537 -16.40 21.45 6.61
N PHE A 538 -15.32 22.05 7.10
CA PHE A 538 -15.36 23.05 8.18
C PHE A 538 -15.15 24.50 7.71
N ASP A 539 -14.43 24.68 6.62
CA ASP A 539 -14.09 25.98 6.05
C ASP A 539 -14.85 26.26 4.75
N GLY A 540 -15.40 25.23 4.09
CA GLY A 540 -16.18 25.35 2.86
C GLY A 540 -15.34 25.31 1.58
N GLU A 541 -14.02 25.34 1.69
CA GLU A 541 -13.07 25.33 0.58
C GLU A 541 -11.74 24.69 1.00
N ALA A 542 -10.99 24.18 0.03
CA ALA A 542 -9.61 23.74 0.22
C ALA A 542 -8.66 24.94 0.15
N LYS A 543 -7.74 25.06 1.10
CA LYS A 543 -6.82 26.20 1.24
C LYS A 543 -5.36 25.78 1.28
N ALA A 544 -5.08 24.57 1.76
CA ALA A 544 -3.71 24.07 1.87
C ALA A 544 -3.09 23.67 0.52
N ALA A 545 -3.90 23.53 -0.54
CA ALA A 545 -3.44 23.26 -1.89
C ALA A 545 -4.48 23.69 -2.96
N GLU A 546 -3.98 24.16 -4.11
CA GLU A 546 -4.78 24.52 -5.29
C GLU A 546 -5.23 23.27 -6.05
N ILE A 547 -6.43 22.77 -5.75
CA ILE A 547 -6.95 21.50 -6.28
C ILE A 547 -8.14 21.66 -7.22
N ASP A 548 -8.33 22.84 -7.80
CA ASP A 548 -9.40 23.14 -8.75
C ASP A 548 -9.47 22.12 -9.90
N THR A 549 -8.33 21.60 -10.36
CA THR A 549 -8.26 20.58 -11.42
C THR A 549 -8.89 19.24 -11.04
N LEU A 550 -9.06 18.98 -9.74
CA LEU A 550 -9.63 17.76 -9.15
C LEU A 550 -11.09 17.94 -8.72
N HIS A 551 -11.65 19.15 -8.87
CA HIS A 551 -12.99 19.47 -8.39
C HIS A 551 -14.08 18.69 -9.16
N PRO A 552 -15.03 18.01 -8.49
CA PRO A 552 -16.05 17.16 -9.13
C PRO A 552 -16.91 17.85 -10.20
N ALA A 553 -17.22 19.14 -10.00
CA ALA A 553 -17.94 19.96 -10.97
C ALA A 553 -17.30 19.98 -12.38
N LYS A 554 -15.97 19.93 -12.50
CA LYS A 554 -15.28 19.89 -13.80
C LYS A 554 -15.63 18.64 -14.62
N PHE A 555 -16.10 17.61 -13.94
CA PHE A 555 -16.42 16.32 -14.52
C PHE A 555 -17.92 16.04 -14.51
N LYS A 556 -18.79 16.99 -14.10
CA LYS A 556 -20.25 16.82 -14.02
C LYS A 556 -20.65 15.69 -13.06
N VAL A 557 -20.05 15.69 -11.87
CA VAL A 557 -20.29 14.69 -10.81
C VAL A 557 -21.24 15.25 -9.75
#